data_AF-A0A2D4FB03-F1
#
_entry.id   AF-A0A2D4FB03-F1
#
_cell.length_a   1.000
_cell.length_b   1.000
_cell.length_c   1.000
_cell.angle_alpha   90.00
_cell.angle_beta   90.00
_cell.angle_gamma   90.00
#
_symmetry.space_group_name_H-M   'P 1'
#
loop_
_entity.id
_entity.type
_entity.pdbx_description
1 polymer ?
#
loop_
_entity_poly.entity_id
_entity_poly.type
_entity_poly.pdbx_seq_one_letter_code
_entity_poly.pdbx_strand_id
1 'polypeptide(L)'
;SRTSSLPTQNPTLASLHDTNFLNDADMVMSFVNLVERDKDFSHQRRHYKEFRFDLTQIPRGEAVTAAEFRIYKDRSYSRFENETIKISIYQIIKEYPNRDADLFLLDTKRTQAPHIGWLVFDITVTSNHWVIDPQNNLGLQLCAE
;
A
#
# COMPACT_ATOMS: atom_id res chain seq x y z
N SER A 1 -10.05 -19.81 -36.24
CA SER A 1 -9.45 -18.48 -36.07
C SER A 1 -8.97 -18.35 -34.64
N ARG A 2 -7.65 -18.22 -34.44
CA ARG A 2 -6.98 -18.26 -33.13
C ARG A 2 -6.89 -16.83 -32.59
N THR A 3 -7.59 -16.50 -31.50
CA THR A 3 -7.49 -15.20 -30.84
C THR A 3 -6.46 -15.28 -29.71
N SER A 4 -5.48 -14.39 -29.80
CA SER A 4 -4.31 -14.22 -28.95
C SER A 4 -4.66 -13.73 -27.54
N SER A 5 -4.10 -14.39 -26.53
CA SER A 5 -4.03 -13.89 -25.15
C SER A 5 -3.09 -12.68 -25.08
N LEU A 6 -3.58 -11.56 -24.55
CA LEU A 6 -2.77 -10.38 -24.21
C LEU A 6 -1.77 -10.77 -23.11
N PRO A 7 -0.49 -10.35 -23.19
CA PRO A 7 0.44 -10.55 -22.10
C PRO A 7 0.05 -9.60 -20.96
N THR A 8 -0.22 -10.15 -19.79
CA THR A 8 -0.24 -9.40 -18.53
C THR A 8 1.16 -8.86 -18.33
N GLN A 9 1.35 -7.57 -18.65
CA GLN A 9 2.63 -6.91 -18.42
C GLN A 9 2.78 -6.76 -16.91
N ASN A 10 3.62 -7.61 -16.31
CA ASN A 10 4.08 -7.39 -14.94
C ASN A 10 4.70 -5.99 -14.91
N PRO A 11 4.33 -5.13 -13.93
CA PRO A 11 4.95 -3.83 -13.81
C PRO A 11 6.46 -4.02 -13.70
N THR A 12 7.19 -3.36 -14.60
CA THR A 12 8.65 -3.36 -14.62
C THR A 12 9.15 -2.99 -13.23
N LEU A 13 9.87 -3.95 -12.63
CA LEU A 13 10.67 -3.75 -11.43
C LEU A 13 11.42 -2.43 -11.59
N ALA A 14 11.16 -1.52 -10.65
CA ALA A 14 11.99 -0.43 -10.17
C ALA A 14 12.85 0.33 -11.22
N SER A 15 12.72 1.66 -11.23
CA SER A 15 13.53 2.52 -12.09
C SER A 15 15.03 2.22 -11.92
N LEU A 16 15.81 2.45 -12.99
CA LEU A 16 17.22 2.10 -13.22
C LEU A 16 18.26 2.42 -12.11
N HIS A 17 17.85 2.93 -10.94
CA HIS A 17 18.66 3.15 -9.76
C HIS A 17 18.55 2.04 -8.69
N ASP A 18 17.65 1.05 -8.86
CA ASP A 18 17.25 0.10 -7.80
C ASP A 18 17.76 -1.35 -7.96
N THR A 19 18.79 -1.61 -8.76
CA THR A 19 19.33 -2.98 -8.90
C THR A 19 20.24 -3.43 -7.75
N ASN A 20 20.69 -2.51 -6.88
CA ASN A 20 21.64 -2.86 -5.82
C ASN A 20 20.96 -3.41 -4.55
N PHE A 21 19.77 -2.92 -4.18
CA PHE A 21 19.10 -3.35 -2.95
C PHE A 21 18.56 -4.79 -3.02
N LEU A 22 18.25 -5.28 -4.23
CA LEU A 22 17.80 -6.66 -4.43
C LEU A 22 18.95 -7.67 -4.35
N ASN A 23 20.21 -7.25 -4.49
CA ASN A 23 21.36 -8.15 -4.39
C ASN A 23 21.68 -8.56 -2.94
N ASP A 24 21.20 -7.80 -1.95
CA ASP A 24 21.45 -8.06 -0.52
C ASP A 24 20.33 -8.90 0.14
N ALA A 25 19.27 -9.24 -0.59
CA ALA A 25 18.11 -9.93 -0.04
C ALA A 25 18.14 -11.44 -0.35
N ASP A 26 18.27 -12.26 0.69
CA ASP A 26 18.24 -13.73 0.58
C ASP A 26 16.81 -14.32 0.71
N MET A 27 15.82 -13.51 1.14
CA MET A 27 14.43 -13.94 1.34
C MET A 27 13.42 -12.90 0.84
N VAL A 28 12.37 -13.38 0.18
CA VAL A 28 11.18 -12.59 -0.17
C VAL A 28 9.97 -13.15 0.59
N MET A 29 9.28 -12.28 1.32
CA MET A 29 8.07 -12.61 2.06
C MET A 29 6.87 -11.82 1.53
N SER A 30 5.67 -12.36 1.70
CA SER A 30 4.41 -11.69 1.36
C SER A 30 3.46 -11.81 2.54
N PHE A 31 2.89 -10.68 2.96
CA PHE A 31 2.02 -10.61 4.12
C PHE A 31 0.58 -10.37 3.68
N VAL A 32 -0.34 -11.14 4.26
CA VAL A 32 -1.77 -10.96 4.04
C VAL A 32 -2.30 -9.85 4.94
N ASN A 33 -3.29 -9.11 4.45
CA ASN A 33 -4.00 -8.17 5.29
C ASN A 33 -4.85 -8.94 6.31
N LEU A 34 -4.65 -8.66 7.60
CA LEU A 34 -5.38 -9.30 8.69
C LEU A 34 -6.72 -8.62 9.02
N VAL A 35 -6.86 -7.35 8.66
CA VAL A 35 -8.06 -6.57 8.98
C VAL A 35 -8.38 -5.63 7.82
N GLU A 36 -9.55 -5.80 7.22
CA GLU A 36 -10.17 -4.79 6.36
C GLU A 36 -11.24 -4.08 7.17
N ARG A 37 -10.94 -2.86 7.63
CA ARG A 37 -11.94 -1.97 8.20
C ARG A 37 -12.21 -0.86 7.21
N ASP A 38 -13.32 -1.02 6.51
CA ASP A 38 -13.90 0.03 5.71
C ASP A 38 -14.76 0.87 6.66
N LYS A 39 -14.41 2.15 6.87
CA LYS A 39 -15.30 3.07 7.58
C LYS A 39 -16.27 3.66 6.57
N ASP A 40 -17.47 3.06 6.53
CA ASP A 40 -18.51 3.38 5.58
C ASP A 40 -18.96 4.85 5.60
N PHE A 41 -19.36 5.27 4.41
CA PHE A 41 -19.85 6.57 3.99
C PHE A 41 -20.90 7.17 4.95
N SER A 42 -20.50 8.14 5.76
CA SER A 42 -21.41 9.21 6.17
C SER A 42 -21.05 10.46 5.37
N HIS A 43 -22.04 11.21 4.90
CA HIS A 43 -21.92 12.36 3.99
C HIS A 43 -21.01 13.52 4.46
N GLN A 44 -20.28 13.36 5.57
CA GLN A 44 -19.49 14.42 6.22
C GLN A 44 -18.09 14.00 6.70
N ARG A 45 -17.65 12.73 6.54
CA ARG A 45 -16.32 12.31 7.01
C ARG A 45 -15.54 11.53 5.94
N ARG A 46 -14.26 11.88 5.83
CA ARG A 46 -13.26 11.46 4.84
C ARG A 46 -13.23 9.94 4.61
N HIS A 47 -13.11 9.53 3.35
CA HIS A 47 -13.08 8.12 2.94
C HIS A 47 -11.69 7.50 3.14
N TYR A 48 -11.60 6.43 3.95
CA TYR A 48 -10.36 5.67 4.09
C TYR A 48 -10.57 4.18 4.33
N LYS A 49 -9.55 3.39 3.99
CA LYS A 49 -9.46 1.94 4.25
C LYS A 49 -8.21 1.63 5.06
N GLU A 50 -8.35 0.79 6.08
CA GLU A 50 -7.22 0.36 6.91
C GLU A 50 -6.73 -1.05 6.55
N PHE A 51 -5.42 -1.25 6.70
CA PHE A 51 -4.73 -2.51 6.47
C PHE A 51 -3.81 -2.84 7.65
N ARG A 52 -3.78 -4.09 8.09
CA ARG A 52 -2.96 -4.57 9.20
C ARG A 52 -2.16 -5.79 8.77
N PHE A 53 -0.87 -5.82 9.09
CA PHE A 53 0.02 -6.91 8.71
C PHE A 53 0.73 -7.45 9.95
N ASP A 54 0.88 -8.77 10.05
CA ASP A 54 1.68 -9.39 11.08
C ASP A 54 3.10 -9.66 10.56
N LEU A 55 4.02 -8.74 10.90
CA LEU A 55 5.43 -8.84 10.54
C LEU A 55 6.24 -9.69 11.54
N THR A 56 5.63 -10.31 12.56
CA THR A 56 6.36 -11.14 13.53
C THR A 56 6.91 -12.43 12.91
N GLN A 57 6.47 -12.77 11.70
CA GLN A 57 7.00 -13.87 10.90
C GLN A 57 8.42 -13.58 10.35
N ILE A 58 8.86 -12.31 10.36
CA ILE A 58 10.22 -11.94 10.00
C ILE A 58 11.18 -12.46 11.07
N PRO A 59 12.22 -13.24 10.72
CA PRO A 59 13.14 -13.79 11.71
C PRO A 59 13.85 -12.71 12.53
N ARG A 60 14.08 -12.97 13.81
CA ARG A 60 14.76 -12.01 14.70
C ARG A 60 16.19 -11.76 14.22
N GLY A 61 16.58 -10.50 14.17
CA GLY A 61 17.91 -10.08 13.72
C GLY A 61 17.99 -9.81 12.21
N GLU A 62 16.94 -10.15 11.45
CA GLU A 62 16.83 -9.77 10.05
C GLU A 62 16.35 -8.33 9.90
N ALA A 63 16.79 -7.67 8.84
CA ALA A 63 16.36 -6.33 8.46
C ALA A 63 15.51 -6.38 7.19
N VAL A 64 14.59 -5.42 7.05
CA VAL A 64 13.81 -5.28 5.82
C VAL A 64 14.64 -4.47 4.83
N THR A 65 15.17 -5.12 3.79
CA THR A 65 15.97 -4.42 2.75
C THR A 65 15.08 -3.59 1.83
N ALA A 66 13.90 -4.10 1.47
CA ALA A 66 12.88 -3.41 0.70
C ALA A 66 11.49 -3.93 1.07
N ALA A 67 10.49 -3.04 1.10
CA ALA A 67 9.09 -3.43 1.26
C ALA A 67 8.16 -2.55 0.44
N GLU A 68 7.20 -3.18 -0.21
CA GLU A 68 6.21 -2.51 -1.05
C GLU A 68 4.79 -2.85 -0.59
N PHE A 69 3.96 -1.83 -0.49
CA PHE A 69 2.53 -1.98 -0.37
C PHE A 69 1.88 -1.88 -1.75
N ARG A 70 1.20 -2.94 -2.19
CA ARG A 70 0.63 -3.04 -3.53
C ARG A 70 -0.89 -3.07 -3.47
N ILE A 71 -1.53 -2.14 -4.18
CA ILE A 71 -2.99 -2.06 -4.31
C ILE A 71 -3.37 -2.20 -5.76
N TYR A 72 -4.32 -3.09 -6.04
CA TYR A 72 -4.93 -3.15 -7.36
C TYR A 72 -6.07 -2.15 -7.45
N LYS A 73 -5.98 -1.21 -8.40
CA LYS A 73 -7.08 -0.31 -8.72
C LYS A 73 -7.86 -0.88 -9.89
N ASP A 74 -9.12 -1.24 -9.64
CA ASP A 74 -10.05 -1.58 -10.71
C ASP A 74 -10.60 -0.31 -11.39
N ARG A 75 -11.35 -0.50 -12.48
CA ARG A 75 -12.00 0.58 -13.21
C ARG A 75 -13.03 1.26 -12.30
N SER A 76 -12.88 2.57 -12.07
CA SER A 76 -13.98 3.34 -11.52
C SER A 76 -14.92 3.74 -12.66
N TYR A 77 -16.21 3.49 -12.50
CA TYR A 77 -17.25 3.98 -13.40
C TYR A 77 -17.58 5.44 -13.07
N SER A 78 -16.58 6.32 -13.10
CA SER A 78 -16.83 7.76 -13.02
C SER A 78 -17.48 8.23 -14.31
N ARG A 79 -18.37 9.23 -14.20
CA ARG A 79 -18.97 9.91 -15.37
C ARG A 79 -17.93 10.71 -16.17
N PHE A 80 -16.76 10.97 -15.60
CA PHE A 80 -15.70 11.80 -16.17
C PHE A 80 -14.42 10.98 -16.36
N GLU A 81 -14.06 10.72 -17.62
CA GLU A 81 -12.86 9.95 -17.96
C GLU A 81 -11.54 10.68 -17.61
N ASN A 82 -11.58 12.01 -17.43
CA ASN A 82 -10.42 12.85 -17.10
C ASN A 82 -10.26 13.13 -15.60
N GLU A 83 -11.03 12.44 -14.75
CA GLU A 83 -10.90 12.60 -13.31
C GLU A 83 -9.60 11.93 -12.84
N THR A 84 -8.76 12.71 -12.14
CA THR A 84 -7.54 12.20 -11.54
C THR A 84 -7.78 11.95 -10.06
N ILE A 85 -7.64 10.70 -9.65
CA ILE A 85 -7.75 10.28 -8.25
C ILE A 85 -6.36 10.36 -7.62
N LYS A 86 -6.26 10.99 -6.45
CA LYS A 86 -5.07 10.97 -5.61
C LYS A 86 -5.24 9.90 -4.53
N ILE A 87 -4.33 8.94 -4.51
CA ILE A 87 -4.24 7.90 -3.50
C ILE A 87 -3.08 8.22 -2.56
N SER A 88 -3.36 8.35 -1.28
CA SER A 88 -2.36 8.62 -0.24
C SER A 88 -2.31 7.44 0.73
N ILE A 89 -1.09 6.98 1.06
CA ILE A 89 -0.85 5.93 2.05
C ILE A 89 -0.24 6.56 3.29
N TYR A 90 -0.84 6.28 4.44
CA TYR A 90 -0.40 6.75 5.74
C TYR A 90 -0.05 5.58 6.65
N GLN A 91 0.96 5.76 7.50
CA GLN A 91 1.14 4.96 8.71
C GLN A 91 0.21 5.50 9.80
N ILE A 92 -0.47 4.59 10.50
CA ILE A 92 -1.21 4.92 11.72
C ILE A 92 -0.20 5.02 12.87
N ILE A 93 -0.07 6.21 13.46
CA ILE A 93 0.86 6.48 14.57
C ILE A 93 0.18 6.24 15.90
N LYS A 94 -1.10 6.59 16.00
CA LYS A 94 -1.86 6.42 17.23
C LYS A 94 -3.35 6.35 16.97
N GLU A 95 -4.02 5.42 17.64
CA GLU A 95 -5.47 5.25 17.56
C GLU A 95 -6.16 5.84 18.79
N TYR A 96 -7.40 6.30 18.58
CA TYR A 96 -8.23 6.86 19.63
C TYR A 96 -9.65 6.29 19.55
N PRO A 97 -10.31 6.03 20.68
CA PRO A 97 -11.71 5.56 20.67
C PRO A 97 -12.69 6.58 20.07
N ASN A 98 -12.42 7.88 20.25
CA ASN A 98 -13.40 8.95 20.03
C ASN A 98 -12.95 10.01 19.00
N ARG A 99 -11.85 9.80 18.30
CA ARG A 99 -11.35 10.74 17.26
C ARG A 99 -10.57 9.99 16.18
N ASP A 100 -10.24 10.71 15.11
CA ASP A 100 -9.42 10.18 14.04
C ASP A 100 -8.02 9.83 14.56
N ALA A 101 -7.40 8.83 13.93
CA ALA A 101 -6.04 8.43 14.24
C ALA A 101 -5.05 9.55 13.88
N ASP A 102 -3.94 9.59 14.63
CA ASP A 102 -2.79 10.39 14.19
C ASP A 102 -2.09 9.64 13.06
N LEU A 103 -1.89 10.31 11.92
CA LEU A 103 -1.39 9.72 10.68
C LEU A 103 -0.05 10.34 10.27
N PHE A 104 0.82 9.52 9.70
CA PHE A 104 2.05 9.96 9.06
C PHE A 104 2.04 9.56 7.58
N LEU A 105 2.19 10.52 6.67
CA LEU A 105 2.15 10.25 5.23
C LEU A 105 3.41 9.50 4.79
N LEU A 106 3.22 8.36 4.11
CA LEU A 106 4.31 7.56 3.55
C LEU A 106 4.55 7.93 2.09
N ASP A 107 3.51 7.84 1.27
CA ASP A 107 3.59 8.08 -0.17
C ASP A 107 2.23 8.53 -0.74
N THR A 108 2.26 9.17 -1.90
CA THR A 108 1.08 9.65 -2.62
C THR A 108 1.25 9.43 -4.12
N LYS A 109 0.25 8.84 -4.76
CA LYS A 109 0.21 8.62 -6.20
C LYS A 109 -1.06 9.20 -6.82
N ARG A 110 -0.93 9.69 -8.05
CA ARG A 110 -2.06 10.14 -8.86
C ARG A 110 -2.28 9.18 -10.01
N THR A 111 -3.54 8.83 -10.23
CA THR A 111 -3.94 7.95 -11.33
C THR A 111 -5.22 8.46 -11.94
N GLN A 112 -5.38 8.26 -13.24
CA GLN A 112 -6.66 8.53 -13.88
C GLN A 112 -7.71 7.53 -13.36
N ALA A 113 -8.94 8.00 -13.18
CA ALA A 113 -10.10 7.21 -12.80
C ALA A 113 -10.29 5.96 -13.69
N PRO A 114 -10.28 6.07 -15.04
CA PRO A 114 -10.47 4.91 -15.91
C PRO A 114 -9.26 3.96 -15.96
N HIS A 115 -8.07 4.38 -15.51
CA HIS A 115 -6.88 3.55 -15.57
C HIS A 115 -7.03 2.32 -14.66
N ILE A 116 -6.56 1.16 -15.05
CA ILE A 116 -6.63 -0.08 -14.27
C ILE A 116 -5.20 -0.58 -14.07
N GLY A 117 -4.88 -1.03 -12.86
CA GLY A 117 -3.58 -1.63 -12.62
C GLY A 117 -3.11 -1.56 -11.17
N TRP A 118 -1.88 -2.03 -10.98
CA TRP A 118 -1.20 -2.03 -9.69
C TRP A 118 -0.63 -0.65 -9.38
N LEU A 119 -0.98 -0.14 -8.20
CA LEU A 119 -0.27 0.95 -7.54
C LEU A 119 0.66 0.33 -6.51
N VAL A 120 1.93 0.73 -6.54
CA VAL A 120 2.99 0.24 -5.65
C VAL A 120 3.46 1.40 -4.80
N PHE A 121 3.51 1.27 -3.49
CA PHE A 121 3.97 2.29 -2.56
C PHE A 121 5.14 1.75 -1.75
N ASP A 122 6.21 2.53 -1.59
CA ASP A 122 7.35 2.15 -0.76
C ASP A 122 6.97 2.30 0.73
N ILE A 123 7.13 1.21 1.48
CA ILE A 123 6.91 1.18 2.93
C ILE A 123 8.13 0.65 3.69
N THR A 124 9.31 0.65 3.07
CA THR A 124 10.55 0.04 3.59
C THR A 124 10.93 0.59 4.96
N VAL A 125 10.91 1.91 5.12
CA VAL A 125 11.28 2.58 6.39
C VAL A 125 10.29 2.20 7.49
N THR A 126 8.99 2.33 7.24
CA THR A 126 7.94 1.97 8.20
C THR A 126 7.97 0.50 8.57
N SER A 127 8.22 -0.39 7.59
CA SER A 127 8.31 -1.84 7.82
C SER A 127 9.49 -2.20 8.73
N ASN A 128 10.66 -1.57 8.53
CA ASN A 128 11.79 -1.73 9.45
C ASN A 128 11.44 -1.29 10.87
N HIS A 129 10.77 -0.14 11.04
CA HIS A 129 10.34 0.32 12.36
C HIS A 129 9.40 -0.68 13.04
N TRP A 130 8.46 -1.28 12.31
CA TRP A 130 7.55 -2.28 12.84
C TRP A 130 8.20 -3.62 13.20
N VAL A 131 9.27 -4.00 12.49
CA VAL A 131 10.07 -5.18 12.87
C VAL A 131 10.82 -4.94 14.17
N ILE A 132 11.40 -3.75 14.34
CA ILE A 132 12.15 -3.37 15.54
C ILE A 132 11.21 -3.20 16.75
N ASP A 133 10.06 -2.55 16.55
CA ASP A 133 9.05 -2.32 17.59
C ASP A 133 7.65 -2.73 17.09
N PRO A 134 7.29 -4.02 17.22
CA PRO A 134 5.99 -4.53 16.78
C PRO A 134 4.80 -3.89 17.49
N GLN A 135 4.98 -3.27 18.66
CA GLN A 135 3.90 -2.61 19.39
C GLN A 135 3.42 -1.33 18.66
N ASN A 136 4.28 -0.73 17.83
CA ASN A 136 3.94 0.43 17.01
C ASN A 136 3.37 0.06 15.64
N ASN A 137 3.19 -1.23 15.35
CA ASN A 137 2.53 -1.69 14.14
C ASN A 137 1.01 -1.56 14.26
N LEU A 138 0.54 -0.32 14.10
CA LEU A 138 -0.88 0.01 14.01
C LEU A 138 -1.37 0.02 12.55
N GLY A 139 -0.59 -0.49 11.60
CA GLY A 139 -1.01 -0.63 10.20
C GLY A 139 -1.01 0.63 9.36
N LEU A 140 -1.60 0.48 8.17
CA LEU A 140 -1.69 1.50 7.12
C LEU A 140 -3.11 2.01 6.95
N GLN A 141 -3.23 3.25 6.52
CA GLN A 141 -4.49 3.85 6.07
C GLN A 141 -4.32 4.36 4.63
N LEU A 142 -5.22 3.92 3.75
CA LEU A 142 -5.35 4.40 2.38
C LEU A 142 -6.48 5.43 2.32
N CYS A 143 -6.18 6.61 1.79
CA CYS A 143 -7.18 7.62 1.45
C CYS A 143 -7.23 7.85 -0.05
N ALA A 144 -8.43 7.98 -0.60
CA ALA A 144 -8.67 8.32 -2.00
C ALA A 144 -9.49 9.62 -2.09
N GLU A 145 -8.98 10.59 -2.85
CA GLU A 145 -9.60 11.91 -3.07
C GLU A 145 -9.51 12.36 -4.53
#